data_AF-A0A1F9NZD1-F1
#
_entry.id   AF-A0A1F9NZD1-F1
#
_cell.length_a   1.000
_cell.length_b   1.000
_cell.length_c   1.000
_cell.angle_alpha   90.00
_cell.angle_beta   90.00
_cell.angle_gamma   90.00
#
_symmetry.space_group_name_H-M   'P 1'
#
loop_
_entity.id
_entity.type
_entity.pdbx_description
1 polymer ?
#
loop_
_entity_poly.entity_id
_entity_poly.type
_entity_poly.pdbx_seq_one_letter_code
_entity_poly.pdbx_strand_id
1 'polypeptide(L)'
;MGIGQIQNPVFTYSEKDLGDFIEGATFLATGGGGPKQVAYNLLKNSGVTSVNLIAAPYVPDEMTIAMVAQVFAPSDIWANQDYQSSLNSYQTLIQPSGYSAVLPVEVGAVNGIVPAIVAGRTQSYLIADTQIDRSMSEMDMALFQMKVPFNTLQMVTKQGTVVPCKKYPSGDVDAMIVEQDILDIMNDYPEFQGVGGFATYTMTGRDLNRLYMSGLLFSNTYDYARRLGACMGQPDFENLILGEIKHHLGPALNPYSLFKGYLVQSVQQAHAQDYGYADFITSDPKSAMGARVYYSNENMLATRLLWVLVRGVPTPLEIGPMAIGPDAVSYLLMEGDSGNYQKGHSFTNEDFRKDHGDPDFFKTHEIQFLGIPEAPLRRLDIISTYTREIKRIMEAFGRTYTGNYIPIEKLNTLQPFFDMERKKGEMAGDSFITISSPVKNGIIRYTLDGSDPDHTSPVFYEPISLSKVLGKKLKARLYYENNLAGLATTAGFDTL
;
A
#
# COMPACT_ATOMS: atom_id res chain seq x y z
N MET A 1 -12.80 24.71 2.97
CA MET A 1 -12.25 26.07 3.23
C MET A 1 -11.03 26.24 2.35
N GLY A 2 -10.96 27.34 1.60
CA GLY A 2 -9.77 27.85 0.91
C GLY A 2 -9.19 26.94 -0.18
N ILE A 3 -9.73 27.01 -1.40
CA ILE A 3 -8.99 26.59 -2.59
C ILE A 3 -7.87 27.62 -2.74
N GLY A 4 -6.70 27.32 -2.16
CA GLY A 4 -5.50 28.13 -2.33
C GLY A 4 -5.22 28.26 -3.82
N GLN A 5 -4.88 29.48 -4.24
CA GLN A 5 -4.64 29.85 -5.64
C GLN A 5 -3.67 28.88 -6.33
N ILE A 6 -4.20 28.01 -7.18
CA ILE A 6 -3.42 27.27 -8.16
C ILE A 6 -3.19 28.23 -9.33
N GLN A 7 -2.03 28.89 -9.35
CA GLN A 7 -1.56 29.65 -10.50
C GLN A 7 -1.17 28.66 -11.61
N ASN A 8 -1.80 28.84 -12.79
CA ASN A 8 -1.74 28.02 -14.01
C ASN A 8 -2.46 26.65 -13.91
N PRO A 9 -3.49 26.36 -14.74
CA PRO A 9 -4.17 25.05 -14.73
C PRO A 9 -3.31 23.89 -15.24
N VAL A 10 -2.17 24.21 -15.89
CA VAL A 10 -1.22 23.25 -16.44
C VAL A 10 0.14 23.44 -15.77
N PHE A 11 0.73 22.33 -15.33
CA PHE A 11 2.08 22.27 -14.77
C PHE A 11 2.97 21.39 -15.63
N THR A 12 4.25 21.73 -15.76
CA THR A 12 5.21 20.90 -16.48
C THR A 12 6.13 20.25 -15.47
N TYR A 13 6.14 18.92 -15.42
CA TYR A 13 7.13 18.16 -14.66
C TYR A 13 8.37 17.98 -15.52
N SER A 14 9.52 18.29 -14.93
CA SER A 14 10.84 18.00 -15.49
C SER A 14 11.24 16.54 -15.25
N GLU A 15 12.35 16.12 -15.85
CA GLU A 15 12.96 14.81 -15.58
C GLU A 15 13.25 14.61 -14.08
N LYS A 16 13.68 15.67 -13.38
CA LYS A 16 13.86 15.62 -11.92
C LYS A 16 12.54 15.39 -11.20
N ASP A 17 11.48 16.09 -11.58
CA ASP A 17 10.16 15.92 -10.97
C ASP A 17 9.61 14.51 -11.20
N LEU A 18 9.88 13.92 -12.36
CA LEU A 18 9.53 12.52 -12.64
C LEU A 18 10.36 11.54 -11.81
N GLY A 19 11.64 11.84 -11.54
CA GLY A 19 12.46 11.08 -10.60
C GLY A 19 11.95 11.17 -9.16
N ASP A 20 11.66 12.39 -8.68
CA ASP A 20 11.04 12.60 -7.37
C ASP A 20 9.67 11.87 -7.30
N PHE A 21 8.87 11.90 -8.36
CA PHE A 21 7.64 11.11 -8.44
C PHE A 21 7.88 9.62 -8.25
N ILE A 22 8.88 9.01 -8.92
CA ILE A 22 9.19 7.58 -8.79
C ILE A 22 9.52 7.22 -7.33
N GLU A 23 10.32 8.04 -6.65
CA GLU A 23 10.67 7.82 -5.24
C GLU A 23 9.42 7.85 -4.34
N GLY A 24 8.59 8.89 -4.45
CA GLY A 24 7.39 9.02 -3.64
C GLY A 24 6.29 8.02 -4.00
N ALA A 25 6.15 7.67 -5.28
CA ALA A 25 5.24 6.63 -5.74
C ALA A 25 5.69 5.24 -5.23
N THR A 26 6.99 4.98 -5.09
CA THR A 26 7.49 3.76 -4.43
C THR A 26 7.04 3.69 -2.96
N PHE A 27 7.03 4.83 -2.27
CA PHE A 27 6.52 4.90 -0.89
C PHE A 27 5.01 4.67 -0.83
N LEU A 28 4.25 5.31 -1.72
CA LEU A 28 2.80 5.17 -1.81
C LEU A 28 2.36 3.84 -2.43
N ALA A 29 3.28 3.08 -3.02
CA ALA A 29 2.99 1.75 -3.51
C ALA A 29 2.73 0.74 -2.38
N THR A 30 2.91 1.13 -1.11
CA THR A 30 2.58 0.29 0.06
C THR A 30 3.23 -1.09 0.01
N GLY A 31 4.48 -1.19 -0.44
CA GLY A 31 5.18 -2.47 -0.57
C GLY A 31 5.07 -3.14 -1.94
N GLY A 32 4.25 -2.66 -2.87
CA GLY A 32 4.14 -3.20 -4.25
C GLY A 32 4.41 -2.14 -5.34
N GLY A 33 3.53 -2.03 -6.33
CA GLY A 33 3.53 -0.97 -7.37
C GLY A 33 4.64 -1.05 -8.43
N GLY A 34 5.35 -2.18 -8.47
CA GLY A 34 6.43 -2.49 -9.39
C GLY A 34 7.80 -1.96 -8.94
N PRO A 35 8.90 -2.52 -9.48
CA PRO A 35 10.23 -2.25 -8.94
C PRO A 35 10.70 -0.83 -9.28
N LYS A 36 11.20 -0.11 -8.27
CA LYS A 36 11.69 1.27 -8.41
C LYS A 36 12.74 1.44 -9.51
N GLN A 37 13.70 0.52 -9.58
CA GLN A 37 14.75 0.57 -10.60
C GLN A 37 14.20 0.39 -12.02
N VAL A 38 13.17 -0.45 -12.18
CA VAL A 38 12.51 -0.61 -13.47
C VAL A 38 11.81 0.68 -13.90
N ALA A 39 11.12 1.37 -12.99
CA ALA A 39 10.49 2.65 -13.29
C ALA A 39 11.50 3.69 -13.82
N TYR A 40 12.68 3.80 -13.20
CA TYR A 40 13.77 4.66 -13.70
C TYR A 40 14.28 4.23 -15.08
N ASN A 41 14.44 2.92 -15.31
CA ASN A 41 14.89 2.41 -16.60
C ASN A 41 13.87 2.70 -17.70
N LEU A 42 12.58 2.52 -17.43
CA LEU A 42 11.49 2.83 -18.36
C LEU A 42 11.50 4.31 -18.73
N LEU A 43 11.59 5.20 -17.74
CA LEU A 43 11.67 6.65 -17.97
C LEU A 43 12.87 6.99 -18.85
N LYS A 44 14.07 6.51 -18.48
CA LYS A 44 15.29 6.74 -19.25
C LYS A 44 15.20 6.22 -20.68
N ASN A 45 14.73 4.99 -20.87
CA ASN A 45 14.61 4.35 -22.18
C ASN A 45 13.51 4.99 -23.05
N SER A 46 12.54 5.66 -22.43
CA SER A 46 11.53 6.43 -23.15
C SER A 46 12.07 7.75 -23.73
N GLY A 47 13.16 8.29 -23.19
CA GLY A 47 13.67 9.61 -23.58
C GLY A 47 12.72 10.78 -23.26
N VAL A 48 11.68 10.56 -22.46
CA VAL A 48 10.80 11.62 -21.96
C VAL A 48 11.53 12.40 -20.88
N THR A 49 11.70 13.70 -21.10
CA THR A 49 12.36 14.62 -20.15
C THR A 49 11.40 15.62 -19.51
N SER A 50 10.15 15.69 -20.00
CA SER A 50 9.10 16.49 -19.40
C SER A 50 7.71 16.02 -19.78
N VAL A 51 6.73 16.30 -18.91
CA VAL A 51 5.31 15.99 -19.12
C VAL A 51 4.45 17.15 -18.63
N ASN A 52 3.42 17.50 -19.40
CA ASN A 52 2.42 18.48 -18.96
C ASN A 52 1.29 17.78 -18.21
N LEU A 53 1.01 18.26 -17.00
CA LEU A 53 -0.06 17.77 -16.15
C LEU A 53 -1.22 18.77 -16.11
N ILE A 54 -2.43 18.24 -15.98
CA ILE A 54 -3.65 19.02 -15.78
C ILE A 54 -4.52 18.34 -14.72
N ALA A 55 -5.05 19.12 -13.77
CA ALA A 55 -5.99 18.58 -12.80
C ALA A 55 -7.41 18.57 -13.37
N ALA A 56 -8.18 17.54 -13.03
CA ALA A 56 -9.54 17.24 -13.50
C ALA A 56 -10.50 18.44 -13.48
N PRO A 57 -10.49 19.34 -12.47
CA PRO A 57 -11.36 20.53 -12.48
C PRO A 57 -11.09 21.50 -13.63
N TYR A 58 -9.88 21.47 -14.20
CA TYR A 58 -9.44 22.37 -15.26
C TYR A 58 -9.40 21.72 -16.64
N VAL A 59 -9.74 20.42 -16.73
CA VAL A 59 -9.76 19.71 -18.00
C VAL A 59 -10.93 20.21 -18.86
N PRO A 60 -10.68 20.60 -20.12
CA PRO A 60 -11.74 21.02 -21.03
C PRO A 60 -12.75 19.91 -21.32
N ASP A 61 -14.03 20.26 -21.42
CA ASP A 61 -15.15 19.34 -21.57
C ASP A 61 -14.96 18.30 -22.68
N GLU A 62 -14.42 18.72 -23.82
CA GLU A 62 -14.28 17.93 -25.04
C GLU A 62 -12.91 17.24 -25.20
N MET A 63 -12.03 17.35 -24.20
CA MET A 63 -10.76 16.63 -24.19
C MET A 63 -10.99 15.12 -24.16
N THR A 64 -10.35 14.38 -25.06
CA THR A 64 -10.44 12.91 -25.10
C THR A 64 -9.46 12.31 -24.10
N ILE A 65 -9.96 11.48 -23.19
CA ILE A 65 -9.17 10.85 -22.14
C ILE A 65 -9.27 9.33 -22.28
N ALA A 66 -8.17 8.63 -22.02
CA ALA A 66 -8.19 7.20 -21.73
C ALA A 66 -7.26 6.88 -20.56
N MET A 67 -7.66 5.89 -19.77
CA MET A 67 -6.81 5.34 -18.74
C MET A 67 -5.76 4.42 -19.35
N VAL A 68 -4.54 4.47 -18.82
CA VAL A 68 -3.42 3.61 -19.23
C VAL A 68 -2.82 2.93 -18.00
N ALA A 69 -2.48 1.66 -18.15
CA ALA A 69 -1.85 0.86 -17.12
C ALA A 69 -1.11 -0.34 -17.71
N GLN A 70 -0.50 -1.13 -16.82
CA GLN A 70 0.11 -2.42 -17.12
C GLN A 70 -0.30 -3.48 -16.10
N VAL A 71 -0.44 -4.70 -16.59
CA VAL A 71 -0.45 -5.90 -15.75
C VAL A 71 0.85 -6.65 -16.02
N PHE A 72 1.52 -7.08 -14.95
CA PHE A 72 2.75 -7.85 -15.07
C PHE A 72 2.94 -8.79 -13.88
N ALA A 73 3.59 -9.92 -14.13
CA ALA A 73 4.16 -10.71 -13.06
C ALA A 73 5.47 -10.06 -12.57
N PRO A 74 5.72 -10.00 -11.24
CA PRO A 74 6.96 -9.43 -10.70
C PRO A 74 8.25 -10.04 -11.27
N SER A 75 8.27 -11.33 -11.62
CA SER A 75 9.44 -11.96 -12.26
C SER A 75 9.69 -11.47 -13.69
N ASP A 76 8.62 -11.15 -14.42
CA ASP A 76 8.70 -10.93 -15.86
C ASP A 76 9.04 -9.48 -16.18
N ILE A 77 8.62 -8.54 -15.33
CA ILE A 77 8.89 -7.11 -15.52
C ILE A 77 10.40 -6.79 -15.47
N TRP A 78 11.19 -7.55 -14.71
CA TRP A 78 12.65 -7.40 -14.69
C TRP A 78 13.29 -7.79 -16.02
N ALA A 79 12.79 -8.85 -16.66
CA ALA A 79 13.29 -9.35 -17.95
C ALA A 79 12.72 -8.57 -19.15
N ASN A 80 11.51 -8.04 -19.03
CA ASN A 80 10.76 -7.41 -20.11
C ASN A 80 10.20 -6.04 -19.68
N GLN A 81 11.09 -5.07 -19.49
CA GLN A 81 10.77 -3.68 -19.11
C GLN A 81 10.10 -2.93 -20.28
N ASP A 82 8.85 -3.28 -20.56
CA ASP A 82 8.08 -2.76 -21.69
C ASP A 82 7.15 -1.63 -21.28
N TYR A 83 7.24 -0.46 -21.94
CA TYR A 83 6.20 0.57 -21.93
C TYR A 83 5.48 0.72 -23.27
N GLN A 84 5.98 0.04 -24.32
CA GLN A 84 5.55 0.23 -25.70
C GLN A 84 4.18 -0.39 -25.94
N SER A 85 3.84 -1.50 -25.29
CA SER A 85 2.47 -2.06 -25.34
C SER A 85 1.41 -1.08 -24.82
N SER A 86 1.68 -0.38 -23.71
CA SER A 86 0.80 0.68 -23.17
C SER A 86 0.68 1.85 -24.15
N LEU A 87 1.81 2.30 -24.71
CA LEU A 87 1.84 3.37 -25.71
C LEU A 87 1.02 3.02 -26.95
N ASN A 88 1.24 1.83 -27.51
CA ASN A 88 0.53 1.34 -28.68
C ASN A 88 -0.98 1.22 -28.40
N SER A 89 -1.35 0.67 -27.24
CA SER A 89 -2.75 0.50 -26.84
C SER A 89 -3.49 1.84 -26.74
N TYR A 90 -2.87 2.84 -26.12
CA TYR A 90 -3.43 4.20 -26.03
C TYR A 90 -3.56 4.86 -27.41
N GLN A 91 -2.52 4.77 -28.24
CA GLN A 91 -2.52 5.35 -29.59
C GLN A 91 -3.61 4.72 -30.48
N THR A 92 -3.78 3.40 -30.41
CA THR A 92 -4.83 2.69 -31.16
C THR A 92 -6.22 3.05 -30.67
N LEU A 93 -6.41 3.19 -29.35
CA LEU A 93 -7.74 3.42 -28.78
C LEU A 93 -8.29 4.81 -29.07
N ILE A 94 -7.49 5.86 -28.91
CA ILE A 94 -7.99 7.24 -29.00
C ILE A 94 -7.41 8.09 -30.15
N GLN A 95 -6.38 7.60 -30.85
CA GLN A 95 -5.69 8.35 -31.93
C GLN A 95 -5.31 9.77 -31.49
N PRO A 96 -4.38 9.90 -30.52
CA PRO A 96 -4.18 11.14 -29.77
C PRO A 96 -3.83 12.32 -30.67
N SER A 97 -4.35 13.48 -30.29
CA SER A 97 -4.00 14.79 -30.85
C SER A 97 -3.49 15.70 -29.71
N GLY A 98 -3.11 16.94 -30.00
CA GLY A 98 -2.78 17.93 -28.95
C GLY A 98 -3.93 18.26 -27.98
N TYR A 99 -5.07 17.59 -28.13
CA TYR A 99 -6.27 17.71 -27.30
C TYR A 99 -6.67 16.38 -26.64
N SER A 100 -5.68 15.62 -26.17
CA SER A 100 -5.87 14.32 -25.52
C SER A 100 -5.16 14.26 -24.17
N ALA A 101 -5.62 13.39 -23.27
CA ALA A 101 -5.00 13.17 -21.98
C ALA A 101 -4.97 11.70 -21.55
N VAL A 102 -3.94 11.36 -20.78
CA VAL A 102 -3.75 10.05 -20.17
C VAL A 102 -4.20 10.12 -18.72
N LEU A 103 -5.15 9.27 -18.34
CA LEU A 103 -5.54 9.05 -16.95
C LEU A 103 -4.71 7.90 -16.34
N PRO A 104 -4.00 8.11 -15.24
CA PRO A 104 -3.30 7.04 -14.56
C PRO A 104 -4.27 6.18 -13.74
N VAL A 105 -3.99 4.88 -13.64
CA VAL A 105 -4.85 3.95 -12.89
C VAL A 105 -4.66 4.06 -11.37
N GLU A 106 -3.43 4.32 -10.93
CA GLU A 106 -3.00 4.33 -9.52
C GLU A 106 -1.74 5.18 -9.33
N VAL A 107 -1.27 5.28 -8.08
CA VAL A 107 0.06 5.83 -7.76
C VAL A 107 0.99 4.68 -7.37
N GLY A 108 1.74 4.18 -8.36
CA GLY A 108 2.79 3.17 -8.19
C GLY A 108 4.04 3.54 -8.99
N ALA A 109 5.18 2.93 -8.69
CA ALA A 109 6.43 3.25 -9.38
C ALA A 109 6.32 2.98 -10.89
N VAL A 110 5.88 1.77 -11.28
CA VAL A 110 5.72 1.40 -12.71
C VAL A 110 4.38 1.90 -13.25
N ASN A 111 3.26 1.52 -12.62
CA ASN A 111 1.92 1.89 -13.10
C ASN A 111 1.59 3.39 -12.98
N GLY A 112 2.42 4.17 -12.26
CA GLY A 112 2.37 5.64 -12.28
C GLY A 112 3.32 6.28 -13.30
N ILE A 113 4.53 5.75 -13.50
CA ILE A 113 5.46 6.36 -14.48
C ILE A 113 5.07 6.05 -15.93
N VAL A 114 4.53 4.87 -16.21
CA VAL A 114 4.15 4.46 -17.57
C VAL A 114 3.09 5.40 -18.19
N PRO A 115 2.00 5.78 -17.49
CA PRO A 115 1.09 6.81 -17.98
C PRO A 115 1.76 8.15 -18.29
N ALA A 116 2.72 8.58 -17.45
CA ALA A 116 3.49 9.80 -17.69
C ALA A 116 4.38 9.68 -18.94
N ILE A 117 5.02 8.53 -19.14
CA ILE A 117 5.78 8.22 -20.36
C ILE A 117 4.86 8.28 -21.58
N VAL A 118 3.70 7.63 -21.55
CA VAL A 118 2.74 7.64 -22.67
C VAL A 118 2.27 9.06 -22.98
N ALA A 119 1.99 9.87 -21.95
CA ALA A 119 1.62 11.28 -22.13
C ALA A 119 2.74 12.07 -22.81
N GLY A 120 3.98 11.95 -22.32
CA GLY A 120 5.16 12.63 -22.89
C GLY A 120 5.46 12.20 -24.33
N ARG A 121 5.36 10.91 -24.64
CA ARG A 121 5.62 10.36 -25.99
C ARG A 121 4.55 10.74 -27.02
N THR A 122 3.33 11.00 -26.57
CA THR A 122 2.21 11.37 -27.46
C THR A 122 1.89 12.86 -27.45
N GLN A 123 2.62 13.66 -26.65
CA GLN A 123 2.31 15.07 -26.39
C GLN A 123 0.89 15.28 -25.85
N SER A 124 0.33 14.25 -25.19
CA SER A 124 -0.92 14.36 -24.43
C SER A 124 -0.66 15.00 -23.07
N TYR A 125 -1.70 15.51 -22.43
CA TYR A 125 -1.62 15.86 -21.01
C TYR A 125 -1.67 14.60 -20.15
N LEU A 126 -1.05 14.65 -18.98
CA LEU A 126 -1.24 13.68 -17.92
C LEU A 126 -2.26 14.22 -16.91
N ILE A 127 -3.28 13.44 -16.59
CA ILE A 127 -4.21 13.83 -15.53
C ILE A 127 -3.50 13.70 -14.19
N ALA A 128 -3.50 14.77 -13.39
CA ALA A 128 -2.81 14.82 -12.09
C ALA A 128 -3.52 14.04 -10.98
N ASP A 129 -4.77 13.66 -11.22
CA ASP A 129 -5.67 12.97 -10.30
C ASP A 129 -5.81 11.50 -10.67
N THR A 130 -6.03 10.65 -9.67
CA THR A 130 -6.21 9.20 -9.84
C THR A 130 -7.40 8.72 -9.02
N GLN A 131 -7.91 7.54 -9.32
CA GLN A 131 -8.98 6.91 -8.53
C GLN A 131 -8.50 6.36 -7.18
N ILE A 132 -7.19 6.39 -6.93
CA ILE A 132 -6.52 5.94 -5.70
C ILE A 132 -5.15 6.62 -5.60
N ASP A 133 -4.73 7.05 -4.42
CA ASP A 133 -3.46 7.75 -4.17
C ASP A 133 -2.32 6.83 -3.67
N ARG A 134 -2.52 5.52 -3.81
CA ARG A 134 -1.57 4.42 -3.54
C ARG A 134 -1.65 3.36 -4.64
N SER A 135 -0.79 2.34 -4.60
CA SER A 135 -0.97 1.14 -5.43
C SER A 135 -2.05 0.21 -4.89
N MET A 136 -2.59 -0.61 -5.80
CA MET A 136 -3.57 -1.66 -5.53
C MET A 136 -3.17 -2.98 -6.19
N SER A 137 -3.62 -4.09 -5.58
CA SER A 137 -3.31 -5.44 -6.04
C SER A 137 -4.26 -5.94 -7.11
N GLU A 138 -5.53 -5.55 -7.00
CA GLU A 138 -6.59 -5.88 -7.95
C GLU A 138 -7.33 -4.59 -8.31
N MET A 139 -7.80 -4.47 -9.55
CA MET A 139 -8.46 -3.28 -10.10
C MET A 139 -9.76 -2.92 -9.36
N ASP A 140 -10.37 -3.85 -8.63
CA ASP A 140 -11.58 -3.62 -7.85
C ASP A 140 -11.35 -3.00 -6.46
N MET A 141 -10.11 -2.60 -6.16
CA MET A 141 -9.72 -2.01 -4.87
C MET A 141 -9.69 -0.47 -4.90
N ALA A 142 -10.06 0.17 -6.01
CA ALA A 142 -10.08 1.62 -6.17
C ALA A 142 -11.49 2.21 -6.37
N LEU A 143 -11.59 3.54 -6.41
CA LEU A 143 -12.88 4.25 -6.39
C LEU A 143 -13.78 4.01 -7.60
N PHE A 144 -13.26 3.55 -8.75
CA PHE A 144 -14.09 3.30 -9.92
C PHE A 144 -14.88 1.99 -9.82
N GLN A 145 -14.46 1.05 -8.97
CA GLN A 145 -15.11 -0.24 -8.82
C GLN A 145 -16.61 -0.09 -8.56
N MET A 146 -17.44 -0.77 -9.34
CA MET A 146 -18.91 -0.73 -9.26
C MET A 146 -19.53 0.67 -9.47
N LYS A 147 -18.78 1.67 -9.95
CA LYS A 147 -19.25 3.05 -10.15
C LYS A 147 -19.06 3.58 -11.56
N VAL A 148 -17.96 3.23 -12.22
CA VAL A 148 -17.60 3.76 -13.54
C VAL A 148 -17.66 2.63 -14.55
N PRO A 149 -18.43 2.77 -15.64
CA PRO A 149 -18.57 1.69 -16.59
C PRO A 149 -17.31 1.50 -17.43
N PHE A 150 -16.96 0.25 -17.67
CA PHE A 150 -16.00 -0.12 -18.68
C PHE A 150 -16.69 -0.06 -20.04
N ASN A 151 -16.20 0.83 -20.92
CA ASN A 151 -16.76 0.98 -22.26
C ASN A 151 -15.94 0.22 -23.31
N THR A 152 -14.62 0.16 -23.12
CA THR A 152 -13.66 -0.36 -24.11
C THR A 152 -12.39 -0.83 -23.42
N LEU A 153 -11.87 -1.99 -23.82
CA LEU A 153 -10.49 -2.42 -23.52
C LEU A 153 -9.72 -2.46 -24.84
N GLN A 154 -8.50 -1.92 -24.84
CA GLN A 154 -7.56 -2.05 -25.94
C GLN A 154 -6.23 -2.56 -25.42
N MET A 155 -5.73 -3.62 -26.06
CA MET A 155 -4.39 -4.16 -25.86
C MET A 155 -3.70 -4.27 -27.21
N VAL A 156 -2.41 -3.94 -27.25
CA VAL A 156 -1.56 -4.00 -28.44
C VAL A 156 -0.17 -4.43 -27.98
N THR A 157 0.43 -5.41 -28.65
CA THR A 157 1.77 -5.89 -28.29
C THR A 157 2.82 -4.79 -28.53
N LYS A 158 4.01 -4.92 -27.94
CA LYS A 158 5.12 -3.98 -28.19
C LYS A 158 5.54 -3.91 -29.67
N GLN A 159 5.31 -4.97 -30.45
CA GLN A 159 5.56 -5.01 -31.91
C GLN A 159 4.43 -4.36 -32.73
N GLY A 160 3.33 -3.95 -32.11
CA GLY A 160 2.20 -3.29 -32.77
C GLY A 160 1.08 -4.23 -33.22
N THR A 161 1.08 -5.49 -32.79
CA THR A 161 -0.02 -6.41 -33.09
C THR A 161 -1.23 -6.08 -32.23
N VAL A 162 -2.34 -5.67 -32.86
CA VAL A 162 -3.61 -5.43 -32.18
C VAL A 162 -4.25 -6.77 -31.84
N VAL A 163 -4.55 -7.01 -30.56
CA VAL A 163 -5.22 -8.24 -30.11
C VAL A 163 -6.73 -8.04 -30.01
N PRO A 164 -7.55 -9.08 -30.25
CA PRO A 164 -8.99 -9.01 -30.06
C PRO A 164 -9.35 -8.84 -28.58
N CYS A 165 -9.94 -7.71 -28.22
CA CYS A 165 -10.45 -7.45 -26.87
C CYS A 165 -11.97 -7.58 -26.81
N LYS A 166 -12.50 -8.01 -25.64
CA LYS A 166 -13.94 -8.05 -25.41
C LYS A 166 -14.52 -6.63 -25.41
N LYS A 167 -15.79 -6.53 -25.83
CA LYS A 167 -16.61 -5.33 -25.64
C LYS A 167 -17.53 -5.58 -24.47
N TYR A 168 -17.52 -4.66 -23.52
CA TYR A 168 -18.37 -4.73 -22.34
C TYR A 168 -19.75 -4.14 -22.64
N PRO A 169 -20.84 -4.75 -22.16
CA PRO A 169 -22.16 -4.16 -22.24
C PRO A 169 -22.18 -2.75 -21.60
N SER A 170 -23.02 -1.87 -22.13
CA SER A 170 -23.18 -0.54 -21.54
C SER A 170 -23.63 -0.67 -20.07
N GLY A 171 -22.85 -0.07 -19.16
CA GLY A 171 -23.12 -0.11 -17.73
C GLY A 171 -22.44 -1.24 -16.95
N ASP A 172 -21.60 -2.06 -17.58
CA ASP A 172 -20.76 -3.01 -16.86
C ASP A 172 -19.68 -2.28 -16.05
N VAL A 173 -19.61 -2.56 -14.74
CA VAL A 173 -18.83 -1.79 -13.76
C VAL A 173 -17.93 -2.68 -12.89
N ASP A 174 -17.90 -3.99 -13.16
CA ASP A 174 -17.09 -4.92 -12.38
C ASP A 174 -15.65 -4.98 -12.93
N ALA A 175 -14.72 -4.33 -12.23
CA ALA A 175 -13.33 -4.25 -12.65
C ALA A 175 -12.63 -5.60 -12.68
N MET A 176 -13.12 -6.58 -11.91
CA MET A 176 -12.51 -7.91 -11.89
C MET A 176 -12.74 -8.69 -13.16
N ILE A 177 -13.86 -8.45 -13.86
CA ILE A 177 -14.10 -9.06 -15.18
C ILE A 177 -13.04 -8.56 -16.17
N VAL A 178 -12.74 -7.26 -16.13
CA VAL A 178 -11.76 -6.65 -17.05
C VAL A 178 -10.35 -7.11 -16.75
N GLU A 179 -9.97 -7.19 -15.48
CA GLU A 179 -8.65 -7.71 -15.09
C GLU A 179 -8.46 -9.17 -15.50
N GLN A 180 -9.47 -10.02 -15.30
CA GLN A 180 -9.43 -11.41 -15.74
C GLN A 180 -9.29 -11.51 -17.27
N ASP A 181 -10.01 -10.68 -18.03
CA ASP A 181 -9.89 -10.63 -19.48
C ASP A 181 -8.49 -10.20 -19.94
N ILE A 182 -7.86 -9.24 -19.26
CA ILE A 182 -6.49 -8.81 -19.53
C ILE A 182 -5.52 -9.97 -19.30
N LEU A 183 -5.65 -10.69 -18.18
CA LEU A 183 -4.82 -11.85 -17.85
C LEU A 183 -5.01 -12.99 -18.86
N ASP A 184 -6.25 -13.29 -19.26
CA ASP A 184 -6.56 -14.29 -20.28
C ASP A 184 -5.89 -13.93 -21.61
N ILE A 185 -6.01 -12.68 -22.06
CA ILE A 185 -5.33 -12.18 -23.27
C ILE A 185 -3.81 -12.31 -23.15
N MET A 186 -3.22 -11.94 -22.01
CA MET A 186 -1.76 -12.07 -21.83
C MET A 186 -1.29 -13.53 -21.94
N ASN A 187 -2.09 -14.48 -21.45
CA ASN A 187 -1.80 -15.90 -21.55
C ASN A 187 -1.98 -16.45 -22.98
N ASP A 188 -2.97 -15.96 -23.72
CA ASP A 188 -3.25 -16.37 -25.10
C ASP A 188 -2.26 -15.78 -26.11
N TYR A 189 -1.62 -14.65 -25.77
CA TYR A 189 -0.69 -13.91 -26.64
C TYR A 189 0.72 -13.82 -26.01
N PRO A 190 1.58 -14.84 -26.20
CA PRO A 190 2.90 -14.90 -25.57
C PRO A 190 3.86 -13.77 -25.98
N GLU A 191 3.53 -12.99 -27.00
CA GLU A 191 4.25 -11.77 -27.41
C GLU A 191 4.28 -10.70 -26.32
N PHE A 192 3.33 -10.73 -25.37
CA PHE A 192 3.37 -9.86 -24.18
C PHE A 192 4.50 -10.23 -23.21
N GLN A 193 5.01 -11.47 -23.25
CA GLN A 193 6.14 -11.92 -22.43
C GLN A 193 5.97 -11.52 -20.95
N GLY A 194 4.78 -11.77 -20.40
CA GLY A 194 4.47 -11.51 -19.00
C GLY A 194 4.21 -10.04 -18.62
N VAL A 195 4.27 -9.10 -19.56
CA VAL A 195 4.02 -7.67 -19.33
C VAL A 195 3.04 -7.14 -20.39
N GLY A 196 1.81 -6.88 -19.97
CA GLY A 196 0.71 -6.46 -20.83
C GLY A 196 0.26 -5.04 -20.54
N GLY A 197 0.64 -4.10 -21.40
CA GLY A 197 0.10 -2.74 -21.38
C GLY A 197 -1.27 -2.65 -22.05
N PHE A 198 -2.17 -1.86 -21.45
CA PHE A 198 -3.54 -1.69 -21.93
C PHE A 198 -4.03 -0.24 -21.80
N ALA A 199 -5.08 0.08 -22.57
CA ALA A 199 -5.82 1.32 -22.44
C ALA A 199 -7.33 1.03 -22.31
N THR A 200 -8.01 1.77 -21.44
CA THR A 200 -9.43 1.57 -21.12
C THR A 200 -10.06 2.87 -20.62
N TYR A 201 -11.31 2.83 -20.11
CA TYR A 201 -12.03 3.98 -19.55
C TYR A 201 -11.97 5.22 -20.44
N THR A 202 -12.37 5.07 -21.70
CA THR A 202 -12.50 6.21 -22.60
C THR A 202 -13.58 7.15 -22.07
N MET A 203 -13.23 8.44 -21.95
CA MET A 203 -14.11 9.45 -21.40
C MET A 203 -13.80 10.83 -21.97
N THR A 204 -14.76 11.75 -21.85
CA THR A 204 -14.54 13.17 -22.15
C THR A 204 -14.09 13.91 -20.89
N GLY A 205 -13.51 15.11 -21.04
CA GLY A 205 -13.20 15.97 -19.89
C GLY A 205 -14.43 16.29 -19.05
N ARG A 206 -15.60 16.41 -19.68
CA ARG A 206 -16.88 16.57 -18.98
C ARG A 206 -17.18 15.37 -18.07
N ASP A 207 -16.91 14.16 -18.54
CA ASP A 207 -17.12 12.95 -17.75
C ASP A 207 -16.13 12.89 -16.59
N LEU A 208 -14.84 13.17 -16.83
CA LEU A 208 -13.83 13.25 -15.77
C LEU A 208 -14.20 14.27 -14.69
N ASN A 209 -14.67 15.46 -15.08
CA ASN A 209 -15.11 16.49 -14.14
C ASN A 209 -16.29 16.00 -13.28
N ARG A 210 -17.24 15.26 -13.86
CA ARG A 210 -18.34 14.63 -13.10
C ARG A 210 -17.83 13.61 -12.09
N LEU A 211 -16.83 12.78 -12.46
CA LEU A 211 -16.20 11.83 -11.54
C LEU A 211 -15.51 12.56 -10.38
N TYR A 212 -14.77 13.64 -10.68
CA TYR A 212 -14.14 14.50 -9.70
C TYR A 212 -15.17 15.07 -8.71
N MET A 213 -16.23 15.71 -9.22
CA MET A 213 -17.29 16.31 -8.40
C MET A 213 -18.08 15.28 -7.59
N SER A 214 -18.08 14.02 -8.01
CA SER A 214 -18.71 12.90 -7.29
C SER A 214 -17.81 12.25 -6.24
N GLY A 215 -16.58 12.75 -6.06
CA GLY A 215 -15.60 12.20 -5.11
C GLY A 215 -15.10 10.81 -5.51
N LEU A 216 -14.97 10.54 -6.82
CA LEU A 216 -14.40 9.30 -7.36
C LEU A 216 -12.93 9.46 -7.80
N LEU A 217 -12.34 10.64 -7.58
CA LEU A 217 -10.93 10.92 -7.84
C LEU A 217 -10.30 11.57 -6.60
N PHE A 218 -9.08 11.17 -6.31
CA PHE A 218 -8.18 11.84 -5.38
C PHE A 218 -7.51 12.99 -6.09
N SER A 219 -7.50 14.16 -5.45
CA SER A 219 -6.96 15.37 -6.06
C SER A 219 -5.43 15.40 -6.03
N ASN A 220 -4.79 15.78 -7.15
CA ASN A 220 -3.35 16.05 -7.26
C ASN A 220 -2.43 14.95 -6.68
N THR A 221 -2.79 13.68 -6.88
CA THR A 221 -2.05 12.53 -6.35
C THR A 221 -0.64 12.43 -6.92
N TYR A 222 -0.45 12.84 -8.18
CA TYR A 222 0.89 12.92 -8.79
C TYR A 222 1.80 13.91 -8.08
N ASP A 223 1.27 15.08 -7.72
CA ASP A 223 2.07 16.08 -7.00
C ASP A 223 2.32 15.67 -5.55
N TYR A 224 1.36 14.99 -4.93
CA TYR A 224 1.58 14.38 -3.62
C TYR A 224 2.75 13.39 -3.64
N ALA A 225 2.77 12.44 -4.59
CA ALA A 225 3.88 11.51 -4.76
C ALA A 225 5.21 12.24 -5.03
N ARG A 226 5.23 13.21 -5.96
CA ARG A 226 6.43 14.00 -6.25
C ARG A 226 6.97 14.72 -5.01
N ARG A 227 6.11 15.38 -4.23
CA ARG A 227 6.53 16.10 -3.00
C ARG A 227 7.11 15.16 -1.96
N LEU A 228 6.55 13.96 -1.80
CA LEU A 228 7.12 12.93 -0.93
C LEU A 228 8.51 12.50 -1.37
N GLY A 229 8.70 12.23 -2.67
CA GLY A 229 10.03 11.83 -3.16
C GLY A 229 11.07 12.94 -3.05
N ALA A 230 10.68 14.21 -3.22
CA ALA A 230 11.58 15.34 -3.01
C ALA A 230 12.09 15.46 -1.55
N CYS A 231 11.39 14.85 -0.59
CA CYS A 231 11.81 14.77 0.81
C CYS A 231 12.80 13.63 1.07
N MET A 232 12.90 12.63 0.19
CA MET A 232 13.77 11.47 0.39
C MET A 232 15.24 11.86 0.30
N GLY A 233 16.06 11.24 1.16
CA GLY A 233 17.49 11.53 1.28
C GLY A 233 17.84 12.89 1.92
N GLN A 234 16.85 13.72 2.28
CA GLN A 234 17.08 14.96 3.01
C GLN A 234 17.49 14.68 4.47
N PRO A 235 18.28 15.55 5.15
CA PRO A 235 18.71 15.30 6.53
C PRO A 235 17.59 15.06 7.55
N ASP A 236 16.40 15.63 7.32
CA ASP A 236 15.21 15.51 8.17
C ASP A 236 14.04 14.81 7.45
N PHE A 237 14.37 13.84 6.58
CA PHE A 237 13.41 13.17 5.70
C PHE A 237 12.17 12.64 6.45
N GLU A 238 12.33 12.10 7.66
CA GLU A 238 11.21 11.50 8.43
C GLU A 238 10.13 12.56 8.73
N ASN A 239 10.53 13.72 9.26
CA ASN A 239 9.58 14.79 9.58
C ASN A 239 9.01 15.45 8.32
N LEU A 240 9.82 15.61 7.27
CA LEU A 240 9.38 16.16 5.99
C LEU A 240 8.30 15.27 5.33
N ILE A 241 8.56 13.95 5.27
CA ILE A 241 7.60 12.96 4.74
C ILE A 241 6.31 12.98 5.57
N LEU A 242 6.40 12.93 6.91
CA LEU A 242 5.22 13.00 7.78
C LEU A 242 4.44 14.31 7.59
N GLY A 243 5.14 15.43 7.38
CA GLY A 243 4.55 16.73 7.09
C GLY A 243 3.76 16.73 5.78
N GLU A 244 4.32 16.16 4.72
CA GLU A 244 3.65 16.04 3.41
C GLU A 244 2.44 15.10 3.47
N ILE A 245 2.53 13.96 4.16
CA ILE A 245 1.39 13.08 4.39
C ILE A 245 0.30 13.83 5.18
N LYS A 246 0.67 14.53 6.26
CA LYS A 246 -0.28 15.31 7.07
C LYS A 246 -0.95 16.42 6.25
N HIS A 247 -0.21 17.07 5.36
CA HIS A 247 -0.75 18.08 4.46
C HIS A 247 -1.81 17.49 3.53
N HIS A 248 -1.52 16.34 2.91
CA HIS A 248 -2.44 15.63 2.01
C HIS A 248 -3.70 15.12 2.73
N LEU A 249 -3.53 14.52 3.91
CA LEU A 249 -4.64 14.03 4.76
C LEU A 249 -5.55 15.15 5.29
N GLY A 250 -5.03 16.37 5.37
CA GLY A 250 -5.73 17.51 5.94
C GLY A 250 -5.81 17.48 7.49
N PRO A 251 -6.61 18.37 8.08
CA PRO A 251 -6.55 18.62 9.53
C PRO A 251 -7.09 17.48 10.39
N ALA A 252 -8.02 16.67 9.87
CA ALA A 252 -8.77 15.68 10.66
C ALA A 252 -8.03 14.35 10.92
N LEU A 253 -7.04 14.01 10.08
CA LEU A 253 -6.35 12.72 10.11
C LEU A 253 -4.84 12.93 10.29
N ASN A 254 -4.16 11.96 10.89
CA ASN A 254 -2.72 12.02 11.10
C ASN A 254 -2.06 10.78 10.49
N PRO A 255 -0.82 10.89 9.97
CA PRO A 255 0.00 9.71 9.74
C PRO A 255 0.43 9.08 11.07
N TYR A 256 0.75 7.79 11.05
CA TYR A 256 1.17 7.03 12.22
C TYR A 256 2.55 6.40 12.02
N SER A 257 3.46 6.60 12.98
CA SER A 257 4.66 5.78 13.09
C SER A 257 4.27 4.48 13.79
N LEU A 258 4.23 3.38 13.03
CA LEU A 258 3.68 2.11 13.53
C LEU A 258 4.75 1.27 14.21
N PHE A 259 5.94 1.16 13.62
CA PHE A 259 6.98 0.23 14.04
C PHE A 259 8.36 0.69 13.57
N LYS A 260 9.41 0.40 14.34
CA LYS A 260 10.81 0.46 13.92
C LYS A 260 11.52 -0.84 14.29
N GLY A 261 12.31 -1.38 13.36
CA GLY A 261 12.99 -2.65 13.57
C GLY A 261 13.70 -3.22 12.36
N TYR A 262 14.02 -4.51 12.43
CA TYR A 262 14.80 -5.24 11.45
C TYR A 262 14.00 -6.42 10.89
N LEU A 263 14.26 -6.77 9.63
CA LEU A 263 13.69 -7.97 9.02
C LEU A 263 14.20 -9.21 9.77
N VAL A 264 13.32 -10.19 9.98
CA VAL A 264 13.67 -11.53 10.49
C VAL A 264 13.61 -12.52 9.34
N GLN A 265 12.48 -12.56 8.66
CA GLN A 265 12.23 -13.43 7.51
C GLN A 265 11.17 -12.82 6.59
N SER A 266 11.20 -13.23 5.33
CA SER A 266 10.12 -13.03 4.38
C SER A 266 9.81 -14.37 3.71
N VAL A 267 8.53 -14.68 3.59
CA VAL A 267 8.04 -15.91 2.97
C VAL A 267 7.00 -15.52 1.94
N GLN A 268 7.14 -16.05 0.73
CA GLN A 268 6.23 -15.81 -0.36
C GLN A 268 5.86 -17.12 -1.04
N GLN A 269 4.62 -17.24 -1.48
CA GLN A 269 4.16 -18.30 -2.36
C GLN A 269 3.86 -17.69 -3.72
N ALA A 270 4.42 -18.28 -4.77
CA ALA A 270 4.08 -17.92 -6.13
C ALA A 270 2.60 -18.26 -6.37
N HIS A 271 1.77 -17.23 -6.39
CA HIS A 271 0.34 -17.25 -6.73
C HIS A 271 0.10 -15.99 -7.58
N ALA A 272 -1.00 -15.88 -8.34
CA ALA A 272 -1.20 -14.84 -9.35
C ALA A 272 -0.83 -13.39 -8.93
N GLN A 273 -0.95 -13.05 -7.65
CA GLN A 273 -0.62 -11.74 -7.06
C GLN A 273 0.50 -11.80 -5.98
N ASP A 274 1.26 -12.89 -5.95
CA ASP A 274 2.47 -13.04 -5.13
C ASP A 274 2.25 -12.87 -3.61
N TYR A 275 1.41 -13.75 -3.03
CA TYR A 275 1.07 -13.72 -1.61
C TYR A 275 2.27 -13.99 -0.72
N GLY A 276 2.46 -13.13 0.28
CA GLY A 276 3.56 -13.25 1.22
C GLY A 276 3.30 -12.68 2.60
N TYR A 277 4.25 -12.94 3.49
CA TYR A 277 4.39 -12.21 4.72
C TYR A 277 5.85 -11.97 5.06
N ALA A 278 6.12 -10.86 5.73
CA ALA A 278 7.42 -10.54 6.29
C ALA A 278 7.30 -10.32 7.81
N ASP A 279 8.22 -10.93 8.56
CA ASP A 279 8.34 -10.83 10.00
C ASP A 279 9.48 -9.92 10.39
N PHE A 280 9.26 -9.13 11.42
CA PHE A 280 10.19 -8.12 11.90
C PHE A 280 10.34 -8.18 13.40
N ILE A 281 11.50 -7.74 13.87
CA ILE A 281 11.85 -7.65 15.28
C ILE A 281 12.17 -6.19 15.62
N THR A 282 11.62 -5.67 16.72
CA THR A 282 11.83 -4.26 17.07
C THR A 282 13.31 -3.97 17.34
N SER A 283 13.72 -2.76 16.98
CA SER A 283 15.05 -2.22 17.28
C SER A 283 15.23 -1.82 18.74
N ASP A 284 14.16 -1.69 19.53
CA ASP A 284 14.28 -1.53 20.98
C ASP A 284 14.83 -2.81 21.61
N PRO A 285 16.06 -2.78 22.17
CA PRO A 285 16.69 -3.97 22.73
C PRO A 285 15.97 -4.49 23.98
N LYS A 286 15.07 -3.70 24.58
CA LYS A 286 14.31 -4.07 25.79
C LYS A 286 12.93 -4.63 25.49
N SER A 287 12.42 -4.45 24.28
CA SER A 287 11.06 -4.89 23.92
C SER A 287 11.10 -6.22 23.19
N ALA A 288 10.17 -7.12 23.50
CA ALA A 288 9.99 -8.38 22.76
C ALA A 288 9.10 -8.22 21.53
N MET A 289 8.62 -7.00 21.25
CA MET A 289 7.72 -6.74 20.14
C MET A 289 8.37 -7.03 18.77
N GLY A 290 7.50 -7.37 17.85
CA GLY A 290 7.77 -7.43 16.43
C GLY A 290 6.57 -6.95 15.63
N ALA A 291 6.67 -7.08 14.33
CA ALA A 291 5.57 -6.86 13.42
C ALA A 291 5.56 -7.95 12.35
N ARG A 292 4.37 -8.30 11.85
CA ARG A 292 4.21 -9.06 10.62
C ARG A 292 3.43 -8.22 9.63
N VAL A 293 3.86 -8.19 8.38
CA VAL A 293 3.10 -7.62 7.29
C VAL A 293 2.69 -8.73 6.34
N TYR A 294 1.39 -8.87 6.09
CA TYR A 294 0.83 -9.71 5.05
C TYR A 294 0.59 -8.87 3.80
N TYR A 295 0.98 -9.40 2.64
CA TYR A 295 0.92 -8.69 1.38
C TYR A 295 0.49 -9.60 0.23
N SER A 296 -0.13 -8.99 -0.77
CA SER A 296 -0.44 -9.55 -2.09
C SER A 296 0.13 -8.56 -3.10
N ASN A 297 1.43 -8.63 -3.37
CA ASN A 297 2.22 -7.52 -3.92
C ASN A 297 2.26 -6.30 -2.97
N GLU A 298 1.13 -5.63 -2.74
CA GLU A 298 0.96 -4.54 -1.78
C GLU A 298 0.62 -5.04 -0.37
N ASN A 299 1.02 -4.26 0.63
CA ASN A 299 0.75 -4.49 2.05
C ASN A 299 -0.75 -4.34 2.35
N MET A 300 -1.33 -5.40 2.90
CA MET A 300 -2.78 -5.51 3.19
C MET A 300 -3.09 -5.49 4.68
N LEU A 301 -2.22 -6.07 5.49
CA LEU A 301 -2.43 -6.20 6.93
C LEU A 301 -1.09 -6.17 7.66
N ALA A 302 -0.92 -5.21 8.56
CA ALA A 302 0.18 -5.20 9.52
C ALA A 302 -0.34 -5.65 10.88
N THR A 303 0.33 -6.60 11.53
CA THR A 303 0.01 -7.10 12.87
C THR A 303 1.21 -6.94 13.80
N ARG A 304 0.92 -6.71 15.09
CA ARG A 304 1.90 -6.76 16.16
C ARG A 304 2.24 -8.22 16.45
N LEU A 305 3.52 -8.48 16.64
CA LEU A 305 4.03 -9.74 17.14
C LEU A 305 4.58 -9.59 18.55
N LEU A 306 4.54 -10.67 19.31
CA LEU A 306 5.31 -10.87 20.52
C LEU A 306 6.26 -12.04 20.30
N TRP A 307 7.57 -11.78 20.34
CA TRP A 307 8.59 -12.81 20.19
C TRP A 307 8.83 -13.52 21.53
N VAL A 308 8.52 -14.80 21.58
CA VAL A 308 8.69 -15.64 22.78
C VAL A 308 9.62 -16.81 22.49
N LEU A 309 10.28 -17.36 23.51
CA LEU A 309 11.13 -18.54 23.35
C LEU A 309 10.34 -19.81 23.68
N VAL A 310 10.09 -20.65 22.68
CA VAL A 310 9.49 -21.97 22.84
C VAL A 310 10.57 -23.03 22.72
N ARG A 311 10.91 -23.68 23.84
CA ARG A 311 12.01 -24.68 23.87
C ARG A 311 13.32 -24.16 23.26
N GLY A 312 13.61 -22.87 23.48
CA GLY A 312 14.80 -22.20 22.97
C GLY A 312 14.68 -21.64 21.55
N VAL A 313 13.53 -21.81 20.88
CA VAL A 313 13.29 -21.31 19.53
C VAL A 313 12.47 -20.01 19.59
N PRO A 314 12.97 -18.88 19.05
CA PRO A 314 12.19 -17.66 18.88
C PRO A 314 10.94 -17.94 18.02
N THR A 315 9.78 -17.72 18.61
CA THR A 315 8.47 -18.01 18.00
C THR A 315 7.63 -16.75 18.06
N PRO A 316 7.11 -16.25 16.92
CA PRO A 316 6.27 -15.06 16.91
C PRO A 316 4.82 -15.42 17.26
N LEU A 317 4.24 -14.69 18.20
CA LEU A 317 2.80 -14.71 18.51
C LEU A 317 2.14 -13.45 17.96
N GLU A 318 1.11 -13.60 17.13
CA GLU A 318 0.32 -12.44 16.69
C GLU A 318 -0.61 -11.97 17.78
N ILE A 319 -0.55 -10.68 18.10
CA ILE A 319 -1.26 -10.10 19.25
C ILE A 319 -2.25 -8.98 18.90
N GLY A 320 -2.41 -8.67 17.60
CA GLY A 320 -3.44 -7.76 17.08
C GLY A 320 -2.99 -6.92 15.88
N PRO A 321 -3.91 -6.30 15.13
CA PRO A 321 -3.57 -5.46 13.98
C PRO A 321 -2.97 -4.10 14.37
N MET A 322 -2.07 -3.59 13.54
CA MET A 322 -1.52 -2.22 13.58
C MET A 322 -2.20 -1.32 12.54
N ALA A 323 -2.49 -1.91 11.38
CA ALA A 323 -3.18 -1.31 10.26
C ALA A 323 -3.85 -2.42 9.42
N ILE A 324 -4.98 -2.10 8.81
CA ILE A 324 -5.78 -3.01 7.99
C ILE A 324 -6.14 -2.25 6.71
N GLY A 325 -6.01 -2.87 5.54
CA GLY A 325 -6.49 -2.30 4.28
C GLY A 325 -7.97 -1.88 4.38
N PRO A 326 -8.36 -0.73 3.80
CA PRO A 326 -7.61 0.05 2.82
C PRO A 326 -6.54 1.00 3.38
N ASP A 327 -6.42 1.19 4.70
CA ASP A 327 -5.37 2.08 5.24
C ASP A 327 -3.98 1.55 4.85
N ALA A 328 -3.11 2.46 4.41
CA ALA A 328 -1.81 2.13 3.82
C ALA A 328 -0.73 1.87 4.87
N VAL A 329 0.19 0.96 4.54
CA VAL A 329 1.42 0.68 5.30
C VAL A 329 2.60 0.73 4.33
N SER A 330 3.52 1.65 4.60
CA SER A 330 4.69 1.91 3.76
C SER A 330 5.97 1.77 4.55
N TYR A 331 7.05 1.42 3.85
CA TYR A 331 8.37 1.27 4.45
C TYR A 331 9.27 2.47 4.16
N LEU A 332 10.08 2.82 5.15
CA LEU A 332 11.10 3.84 5.06
C LEU A 332 12.40 3.31 5.65
N LEU A 333 13.49 3.41 4.90
CA LEU A 333 14.81 2.98 5.36
C LEU A 333 15.42 4.05 6.28
N MET A 334 15.72 3.68 7.52
CA MET A 334 16.23 4.61 8.53
C MET A 334 17.75 4.66 8.59
N GLU A 335 18.41 3.58 8.17
CA GLU A 335 19.86 3.40 8.26
C GLU A 335 20.42 2.65 7.04
N GLY A 336 21.69 2.88 6.74
CA GLY A 336 22.42 2.14 5.70
C GLY A 336 22.40 2.80 4.33
N ASP A 337 23.56 2.73 3.66
CA ASP A 337 23.74 3.16 2.28
C ASP A 337 24.55 2.07 1.56
N SER A 338 23.91 1.31 0.67
CA SER A 338 24.54 0.20 -0.07
C SER A 338 23.79 -0.10 -1.37
N GLY A 339 24.51 -0.11 -2.49
CA GLY A 339 23.93 -0.45 -3.80
C GLY A 339 22.76 0.48 -4.16
N ASN A 340 21.56 -0.09 -4.24
CA ASN A 340 20.31 0.61 -4.57
C ASN A 340 19.55 1.12 -3.33
N TYR A 341 20.09 0.89 -2.13
CA TYR A 341 19.48 1.26 -0.86
C TYR A 341 20.20 2.47 -0.27
N GLN A 342 19.41 3.49 0.05
CA GLN A 342 19.91 4.72 0.63
C GLN A 342 19.01 5.14 1.78
N LYS A 343 19.61 5.58 2.88
CA LYS A 343 18.89 6.11 4.03
C LYS A 343 17.93 7.22 3.61
N GLY A 344 16.71 7.16 4.14
CA GLY A 344 15.65 8.12 3.87
C GLY A 344 14.88 7.87 2.58
N HIS A 345 15.13 6.75 1.88
CA HIS A 345 14.35 6.31 0.73
C HIS A 345 13.40 5.17 1.09
N SER A 346 12.37 5.03 0.26
CA SER A 346 11.41 3.93 0.31
C SER A 346 11.85 2.74 -0.54
N PHE A 347 11.22 1.60 -0.29
CA PHE A 347 11.46 0.32 -0.94
C PHE A 347 10.20 -0.57 -0.84
N THR A 348 10.21 -1.73 -1.50
CA THR A 348 9.04 -2.61 -1.69
C THR A 348 9.26 -3.99 -1.06
N ASN A 349 8.23 -4.84 -1.05
CA ASN A 349 8.32 -6.22 -0.56
C ASN A 349 9.28 -7.08 -1.41
N GLU A 350 9.49 -6.75 -2.69
CA GLU A 350 10.46 -7.44 -3.55
C GLU A 350 11.90 -7.34 -3.00
N ASP A 351 12.22 -6.24 -2.31
CA ASP A 351 13.55 -6.00 -1.75
C ASP A 351 13.91 -6.98 -0.62
N PHE A 352 12.92 -7.69 -0.06
CA PHE A 352 13.12 -8.77 0.90
C PHE A 352 13.42 -10.12 0.26
N ARG A 353 13.53 -10.19 -1.07
CA ARG A 353 13.82 -11.43 -1.79
C ARG A 353 15.25 -11.43 -2.33
N LYS A 354 15.84 -12.62 -2.48
CA LYS A 354 17.23 -12.78 -2.96
C LYS A 354 17.41 -12.71 -4.47
N ASP A 355 16.33 -12.83 -5.22
CA ASP A 355 16.34 -12.76 -6.68
C ASP A 355 16.51 -11.31 -7.17
N HIS A 356 15.84 -10.36 -6.53
CA HIS A 356 15.82 -8.96 -6.95
C HIS A 356 16.20 -7.95 -5.85
N GLY A 357 16.38 -8.39 -4.61
CA GLY A 357 16.76 -7.55 -3.47
C GLY A 357 17.90 -8.10 -2.61
N ASP A 358 18.03 -7.56 -1.40
CA ASP A 358 19.02 -7.98 -0.40
C ASP A 358 18.39 -8.13 0.99
N PRO A 359 17.75 -9.28 1.30
CA PRO A 359 17.15 -9.49 2.61
C PRO A 359 18.16 -9.45 3.76
N ASP A 360 19.44 -9.75 3.52
CA ASP A 360 20.45 -9.75 4.58
C ASP A 360 20.85 -8.31 4.97
N PHE A 361 20.77 -7.36 4.02
CA PHE A 361 20.83 -5.92 4.32
C PHE A 361 19.73 -5.51 5.30
N PHE A 362 18.47 -5.87 5.05
CA PHE A 362 17.33 -5.49 5.88
C PHE A 362 17.27 -6.19 7.26
N LYS A 363 18.03 -7.26 7.46
CA LYS A 363 18.23 -7.88 8.77
C LYS A 363 19.15 -7.07 9.69
N THR A 364 19.88 -6.10 9.14
CA THR A 364 20.92 -5.35 9.87
C THR A 364 20.74 -3.83 9.83
N HIS A 365 19.80 -3.33 9.02
CA HIS A 365 19.52 -1.90 8.87
C HIS A 365 18.08 -1.60 9.28
N GLU A 366 17.89 -0.56 10.09
CA GLU A 366 16.60 -0.26 10.67
C GLU A 366 15.60 0.23 9.61
N ILE A 367 14.39 -0.30 9.67
CA ILE A 367 13.24 0.05 8.85
C ILE A 367 12.18 0.68 9.74
N GLN A 368 11.49 1.71 9.24
CA GLN A 368 10.28 2.26 9.84
C GLN A 368 9.04 1.90 9.01
N PHE A 369 7.95 1.56 9.72
CA PHE A 369 6.62 1.43 9.14
C PHE A 369 5.84 2.71 9.37
N LEU A 370 5.34 3.29 8.29
CA LEU A 370 4.44 4.43 8.33
C LEU A 370 3.03 3.98 7.91
N GLY A 371 2.05 4.35 8.71
CA GLY A 371 0.64 4.10 8.49
C GLY A 371 -0.10 5.34 8.00
N ILE A 372 -0.88 5.21 6.94
CA ILE A 372 -1.58 6.33 6.30
C ILE A 372 -3.09 6.03 6.26
N PRO A 373 -3.93 6.87 6.91
CA PRO A 373 -5.39 6.76 6.81
C PRO A 373 -5.90 6.97 5.38
N GLU A 374 -6.68 6.03 4.86
CA GLU A 374 -7.27 6.09 3.51
C GLU A 374 -8.76 6.37 3.54
N ALA A 375 -9.16 7.50 4.13
CA ALA A 375 -10.57 7.79 4.40
C ALA A 375 -11.51 7.72 3.17
N PRO A 376 -11.14 8.18 1.97
CA PRO A 376 -12.01 8.06 0.80
C PRO A 376 -12.26 6.61 0.35
N LEU A 377 -11.33 5.68 0.63
CA LEU A 377 -11.45 4.24 0.32
C LEU A 377 -12.28 3.47 1.34
N ARG A 378 -12.67 4.05 2.48
CA ARG A 378 -13.44 3.38 3.55
C ARG A 378 -14.92 3.21 3.20
N ARG A 379 -15.20 2.75 1.99
CA ARG A 379 -16.52 2.41 1.47
C ARG A 379 -16.77 0.92 1.68
N LEU A 380 -18.02 0.52 1.89
CA LEU A 380 -18.33 -0.88 2.24
C LEU A 380 -17.94 -1.87 1.14
N ASP A 381 -18.15 -1.50 -0.12
CA ASP A 381 -17.73 -2.28 -1.29
C ASP A 381 -16.20 -2.44 -1.32
N ILE A 382 -15.44 -1.35 -1.21
CA ILE A 382 -13.97 -1.39 -1.22
C ILE A 382 -13.41 -2.11 0.02
N ILE A 383 -13.93 -1.85 1.21
CA ILE A 383 -13.53 -2.58 2.43
C ILE A 383 -13.74 -4.09 2.24
N SER A 384 -14.80 -4.49 1.54
CA SER A 384 -15.08 -5.91 1.28
C SER A 384 -14.06 -6.54 0.32
N THR A 385 -13.54 -5.80 -0.67
CA THR A 385 -12.49 -6.29 -1.59
C THR A 385 -11.15 -6.45 -0.87
N TYR A 386 -10.72 -5.46 -0.08
CA TYR A 386 -9.54 -5.59 0.80
C TYR A 386 -9.70 -6.75 1.81
N THR A 387 -10.90 -6.94 2.38
CA THR A 387 -11.15 -8.05 3.32
C THR A 387 -11.10 -9.41 2.62
N ARG A 388 -11.59 -9.52 1.38
CA ARG A 388 -11.46 -10.72 0.55
C ARG A 388 -10.00 -11.06 0.33
N GLU A 389 -9.18 -10.05 0.00
CA GLU A 389 -7.78 -10.27 -0.33
C GLU A 389 -6.95 -10.65 0.90
N ILE A 390 -7.17 -10.00 2.04
CA ILE A 390 -6.56 -10.41 3.33
C ILE A 390 -6.89 -11.87 3.66
N LYS A 391 -8.14 -12.32 3.41
CA LYS A 391 -8.52 -13.72 3.65
C LYS A 391 -7.75 -14.67 2.73
N ARG A 392 -7.65 -14.37 1.44
CA ARG A 392 -6.90 -15.18 0.47
C ARG A 392 -5.42 -15.32 0.85
N ILE A 393 -4.77 -14.22 1.21
CA ILE A 393 -3.37 -14.23 1.68
C ILE A 393 -3.24 -15.12 2.91
N MET A 394 -4.09 -14.92 3.94
CA MET A 394 -4.00 -15.71 5.16
C MET A 394 -4.28 -17.20 4.93
N GLU A 395 -5.26 -17.53 4.09
CA GLU A 395 -5.58 -18.91 3.70
C GLU A 395 -4.41 -19.61 3.00
N ALA A 396 -3.67 -18.90 2.14
CA ALA A 396 -2.46 -19.42 1.50
C ALA A 396 -1.38 -19.84 2.52
N PHE A 397 -1.36 -19.22 3.70
CA PHE A 397 -0.46 -19.57 4.80
C PHE A 397 -1.13 -20.42 5.89
N GLY A 398 -2.25 -21.09 5.57
CA GLY A 398 -2.94 -22.00 6.48
C GLY A 398 -3.59 -21.30 7.68
N ARG A 399 -3.95 -20.03 7.53
CA ARG A 399 -4.53 -19.18 8.59
C ARG A 399 -5.93 -18.72 8.18
N THR A 400 -6.74 -18.36 9.17
CA THR A 400 -8.08 -17.82 8.94
C THR A 400 -8.17 -16.39 9.45
N TYR A 401 -8.57 -15.46 8.58
CA TYR A 401 -8.88 -14.09 8.97
C TYR A 401 -10.35 -13.96 9.41
N THR A 402 -10.57 -13.59 10.66
CA THR A 402 -11.91 -13.33 11.24
C THR A 402 -12.10 -11.88 11.68
N GLY A 403 -11.12 -11.02 11.40
CA GLY A 403 -11.16 -9.61 11.76
C GLY A 403 -12.17 -8.82 10.92
N ASN A 404 -12.62 -7.70 11.48
CA ASN A 404 -13.33 -6.66 10.74
C ASN A 404 -12.38 -5.49 10.51
N TYR A 405 -12.64 -4.71 9.45
CA TYR A 405 -11.92 -3.46 9.23
C TYR A 405 -12.11 -2.50 10.42
N ILE A 406 -10.99 -1.96 10.90
CA ILE A 406 -10.95 -0.94 11.95
C ILE A 406 -10.01 0.16 11.44
N PRO A 407 -10.48 1.42 11.37
CA PRO A 407 -9.63 2.54 10.97
C PRO A 407 -8.36 2.64 11.79
N ILE A 408 -7.25 2.93 11.12
CA ILE A 408 -5.91 3.00 11.71
C ILE A 408 -5.84 3.99 12.89
N GLU A 409 -6.59 5.08 12.86
CA GLU A 409 -6.67 6.02 13.99
C GLU A 409 -7.26 5.37 15.24
N LYS A 410 -8.25 4.47 15.10
CA LYS A 410 -8.83 3.76 16.23
C LYS A 410 -7.90 2.67 16.75
N LEU A 411 -7.22 1.94 15.86
CA LEU A 411 -6.21 0.95 16.27
C LEU A 411 -5.11 1.58 17.10
N ASN A 412 -4.62 2.75 16.70
CA ASN A 412 -3.47 3.39 17.36
C ASN A 412 -3.83 4.31 18.54
N THR A 413 -5.12 4.63 18.74
CA THR A 413 -5.57 5.45 19.88
C THR A 413 -6.47 4.73 20.87
N LEU A 414 -7.11 3.61 20.50
CA LEU A 414 -8.11 2.95 21.34
C LEU A 414 -7.76 1.50 21.68
N GLN A 415 -6.69 0.93 21.14
CA GLN A 415 -6.29 -0.45 21.40
C GLN A 415 -5.09 -0.50 22.36
N PRO A 416 -5.19 -1.20 23.50
CA PRO A 416 -4.01 -1.51 24.31
C PRO A 416 -3.12 -2.49 23.57
N PHE A 417 -1.83 -2.54 23.91
CA PHE A 417 -0.91 -3.51 23.30
C PHE A 417 -0.09 -4.23 24.37
N PHE A 418 0.31 -5.46 24.05
CA PHE A 418 1.17 -6.29 24.90
C PHE A 418 2.63 -6.10 24.55
N ASP A 419 3.49 -6.19 25.56
CA ASP A 419 4.93 -6.33 25.41
C ASP A 419 5.48 -7.26 26.50
N MET A 420 6.72 -7.70 26.32
CA MET A 420 7.53 -8.37 27.31
C MET A 420 8.93 -7.80 27.29
N GLU A 421 9.55 -7.70 28.46
CA GLU A 421 10.95 -7.26 28.52
C GLU A 421 11.88 -8.33 27.93
N ARG A 422 12.75 -7.94 26.99
CA ARG A 422 13.87 -8.77 26.54
C ARG A 422 14.98 -8.72 27.58
N LYS A 423 15.04 -9.77 28.41
CA LYS A 423 16.14 -9.97 29.35
C LYS A 423 17.19 -10.90 28.75
N LYS A 424 18.44 -10.42 28.69
CA LYS A 424 19.56 -11.20 28.17
C LYS A 424 19.99 -12.25 29.22
N GLY A 425 19.85 -13.53 28.89
CA GLY A 425 20.44 -14.63 29.66
C GLY A 425 19.62 -15.17 30.84
N GLU A 426 18.36 -14.76 31.02
CA GLU A 426 17.45 -15.35 32.02
C GLU A 426 16.61 -16.50 31.43
N MET A 427 16.19 -17.45 32.29
CA MET A 427 15.25 -18.50 31.88
C MET A 427 13.85 -17.92 31.66
N ALA A 428 13.12 -18.44 30.67
CA ALA A 428 11.79 -17.95 30.26
C ALA A 428 10.70 -17.92 31.37
N GLY A 429 10.93 -18.57 32.53
CA GLY A 429 10.00 -18.61 33.66
C GLY A 429 9.84 -17.28 34.41
N ASP A 430 10.80 -16.36 34.28
CA ASP A 430 10.81 -15.06 34.99
C ASP A 430 10.36 -13.88 34.11
N SER A 431 9.80 -14.16 32.94
CA SER A 431 9.30 -13.13 32.03
C SER A 431 7.91 -12.66 32.41
N PHE A 432 7.65 -11.37 32.18
CA PHE A 432 6.37 -10.72 32.48
C PHE A 432 5.81 -10.04 31.24
N ILE A 433 4.49 -10.12 31.09
CA ILE A 433 3.71 -9.42 30.08
C ILE A 433 3.25 -8.09 30.67
N THR A 434 3.62 -7.00 30.01
CA THR A 434 3.10 -5.67 30.27
C THR A 434 1.97 -5.36 29.30
N ILE A 435 1.00 -4.55 29.74
CA ILE A 435 -0.08 -4.05 28.89
C ILE A 435 -0.06 -2.53 28.95
N SER A 436 0.11 -1.89 27.80
CA SER A 436 0.24 -0.44 27.69
C SER A 436 -1.02 0.17 27.07
N SER A 437 -1.38 1.35 27.57
CA SER A 437 -2.50 2.15 27.05
C SER A 437 -1.96 3.19 26.06
N PRO A 438 -2.56 3.34 24.87
CA PRO A 438 -2.24 4.46 23.96
C PRO A 438 -2.74 5.81 24.47
N VAL A 439 -3.65 5.84 25.46
CA VAL A 439 -4.20 7.07 26.04
C VAL A 439 -3.78 7.25 27.50
N LYS A 440 -3.50 8.50 27.86
CA LYS A 440 -3.22 8.88 29.24
C LYS A 440 -4.45 8.63 30.12
N ASN A 441 -4.23 8.12 31.33
CA ASN A 441 -5.26 7.81 32.33
C ASN A 441 -6.31 6.76 31.91
N GLY A 442 -6.05 5.98 30.85
CA GLY A 442 -6.88 4.84 30.48
C GLY A 442 -6.81 3.72 31.52
N ILE A 443 -7.95 3.08 31.79
CA ILE A 443 -8.03 1.88 32.66
C ILE A 443 -8.05 0.65 31.76
N ILE A 444 -7.05 -0.22 31.92
CA ILE A 444 -7.00 -1.49 31.18
C ILE A 444 -7.63 -2.59 32.03
N ARG A 445 -8.53 -3.36 31.44
CA ARG A 445 -9.08 -4.58 32.05
C ARG A 445 -8.76 -5.79 31.21
N TYR A 446 -8.65 -6.95 31.83
CA TYR A 446 -8.23 -8.16 31.15
C TYR A 446 -8.93 -9.43 31.65
N THR A 447 -8.89 -10.46 30.82
CA THR A 447 -9.35 -11.83 31.09
C THR A 447 -8.27 -12.82 30.66
N LEU A 448 -8.25 -13.99 31.30
CA LEU A 448 -7.27 -15.05 31.02
C LEU A 448 -7.90 -16.27 30.32
N ASP A 449 -9.17 -16.21 29.98
CA ASP A 449 -9.92 -17.27 29.30
C ASP A 449 -10.34 -16.88 27.88
N GLY A 450 -9.95 -15.68 27.42
CA GLY A 450 -10.31 -15.12 26.12
C GLY A 450 -11.70 -14.46 26.05
N SER A 451 -12.47 -14.45 27.15
CA SER A 451 -13.75 -13.72 27.21
C SER A 451 -13.53 -12.21 27.05
N ASP A 452 -14.53 -11.49 26.52
CA ASP A 452 -14.42 -10.02 26.37
C ASP A 452 -14.36 -9.34 27.75
N PRO A 453 -13.29 -8.57 28.07
CA PRO A 453 -13.24 -7.83 29.32
C PRO A 453 -14.38 -6.80 29.38
N ASP A 454 -15.03 -6.73 30.53
CA ASP A 454 -16.10 -5.80 30.87
C ASP A 454 -15.74 -4.95 32.11
N HIS A 455 -16.67 -4.14 32.62
CA HIS A 455 -16.43 -3.30 33.80
C HIS A 455 -16.23 -4.07 35.11
N THR A 456 -16.56 -5.37 35.14
CA THR A 456 -16.37 -6.25 36.29
C THR A 456 -15.04 -7.01 36.25
N SER A 457 -14.42 -7.08 35.07
CA SER A 457 -13.15 -7.77 34.84
C SER A 457 -11.99 -7.14 35.60
N PRO A 458 -10.96 -7.90 36.03
CA PRO A 458 -9.81 -7.37 36.75
C PRO A 458 -9.13 -6.21 36.03
N VAL A 459 -8.77 -5.16 36.79
CA VAL A 459 -7.96 -4.05 36.30
C VAL A 459 -6.49 -4.46 36.27
N PHE A 460 -5.78 -4.11 35.21
CA PHE A 460 -4.34 -4.30 35.09
C PHE A 460 -3.60 -3.21 35.87
N TYR A 461 -2.94 -3.60 36.97
CA TYR A 461 -2.07 -2.71 37.77
C TYR A 461 -0.60 -3.15 37.77
N GLU A 462 -0.33 -4.43 37.53
CA GLU A 462 1.00 -5.02 37.60
C GLU A 462 1.22 -6.00 36.44
N PRO A 463 2.47 -6.16 35.96
CA PRO A 463 2.80 -7.11 34.90
C PRO A 463 2.36 -8.55 35.21
N ILE A 464 1.86 -9.27 34.19
CA ILE A 464 1.37 -10.64 34.33
C ILE A 464 2.53 -11.60 34.04
N SER A 465 2.90 -12.46 35.01
CA SER A 465 3.91 -13.50 34.75
C SER A 465 3.50 -14.41 33.60
N LEU A 466 4.42 -14.68 32.68
CA LEU A 466 4.20 -15.54 31.52
C LEU A 466 3.65 -16.92 31.93
N SER A 467 4.16 -17.48 33.03
CA SER A 467 3.71 -18.76 33.59
C SER A 467 2.19 -18.82 33.88
N LYS A 468 1.55 -17.68 34.18
CA LYS A 468 0.11 -17.60 34.47
C LYS A 468 -0.76 -17.69 33.22
N VAL A 469 -0.21 -17.37 32.05
CA VAL A 469 -0.93 -17.32 30.78
C VAL A 469 -0.61 -18.49 29.85
N LEU A 470 0.42 -19.30 30.13
CA LEU A 470 0.71 -20.51 29.35
C LEU A 470 -0.53 -21.40 29.21
N GLY A 471 -0.82 -21.86 27.99
CA GLY A 471 -2.00 -22.65 27.67
C GLY A 471 -3.32 -21.87 27.63
N LYS A 472 -3.29 -20.53 27.72
CA LYS A 472 -4.49 -19.68 27.84
C LYS A 472 -4.56 -18.59 26.76
N LYS A 473 -5.70 -17.89 26.72
CA LYS A 473 -5.90 -16.71 25.88
C LYS A 473 -6.01 -15.46 26.77
N LEU A 474 -5.04 -14.58 26.67
CA LEU A 474 -5.06 -13.28 27.34
C LEU A 474 -5.80 -12.28 26.43
N LYS A 475 -6.88 -11.68 26.94
CA LYS A 475 -7.60 -10.60 26.24
C LYS A 475 -7.61 -9.37 27.13
N ALA A 476 -7.32 -8.20 26.57
CA ALA A 476 -7.30 -6.93 27.29
C ALA A 476 -8.08 -5.87 26.53
N ARG A 477 -8.74 -4.97 27.26
CA ARG A 477 -9.54 -3.87 26.70
C ARG A 477 -9.24 -2.58 27.47
N LEU A 478 -9.10 -1.50 26.70
CA LEU A 478 -8.98 -0.15 27.24
C LEU A 478 -10.35 0.41 27.60
N TYR A 479 -10.46 1.10 28.73
CA TYR A 479 -11.56 1.98 29.09
C TYR A 479 -11.03 3.40 29.29
N TYR A 480 -11.61 4.38 28.61
CA TYR A 480 -11.18 5.78 28.61
C TYR A 480 -12.37 6.70 28.89
N GLU A 481 -12.14 8.01 29.05
CA GLU A 481 -13.15 9.09 29.17
C GLU A 481 -14.56 8.64 29.63
N ASN A 482 -14.85 8.75 30.93
CA ASN A 482 -16.13 8.32 31.51
C ASN A 482 -16.45 6.82 31.30
N ASN A 483 -15.44 5.95 31.31
CA ASN A 483 -15.56 4.49 31.13
C ASN A 483 -16.08 4.04 29.76
N LEU A 484 -15.86 4.82 28.70
CA LEU A 484 -16.10 4.35 27.34
C LEU A 484 -15.15 3.20 26.99
N ALA A 485 -15.71 2.14 26.41
CA ALA A 485 -14.96 0.97 25.97
C ALA A 485 -14.18 1.28 24.69
N GLY A 486 -12.87 1.06 24.72
CA GLY A 486 -11.99 1.02 23.56
C GLY A 486 -11.99 -0.35 22.88
N LEU A 487 -10.96 -0.60 22.09
CA LEU A 487 -10.75 -1.85 21.38
C LEU A 487 -10.10 -2.89 22.29
N ALA A 488 -10.37 -4.15 21.99
CA ALA A 488 -9.70 -5.27 22.65
C ALA A 488 -8.46 -5.71 21.86
N THR A 489 -7.47 -6.24 22.57
CA THR A 489 -6.32 -6.94 22.02
C THR A 489 -6.28 -8.35 22.61
N THR A 490 -5.82 -9.35 21.83
CA THR A 490 -5.84 -10.75 22.24
C THR A 490 -4.52 -11.41 21.89
N ALA A 491 -3.98 -12.21 22.82
CA ALA A 491 -2.79 -13.02 22.62
C ALA A 491 -3.10 -14.46 23.03
N GLY A 492 -2.91 -15.38 22.09
CA GLY A 492 -2.99 -16.82 22.32
C GLY A 492 -1.65 -17.36 22.81
N PHE A 493 -1.64 -17.90 24.02
CA PHE A 493 -0.52 -18.65 24.59
C PHE A 493 -0.85 -20.15 24.65
N ASP A 494 -1.92 -20.57 23.96
CA ASP A 494 -2.43 -21.93 23.87
C ASP A 494 -1.52 -22.87 23.07
N THR A 495 -0.66 -22.32 22.23
CA THR A 495 0.32 -23.07 21.42
C THR A 495 1.72 -23.15 22.05
N LEU A 496 1.92 -22.60 23.25
CA LEU A 496 3.22 -22.51 23.94
C LEU A 496 3.46 -23.64 24.95
#